data_AF-A0A8F8B0G1-F1
#
_entry.id   AF-A0A8F8B0G1-F1
#
_cell.length_a   1.000
_cell.length_b   1.000
_cell.length_c   1.000
_cell.angle_alpha   90.00
_cell.angle_beta   90.00
_cell.angle_gamma   90.00
#
_symmetry.space_group_name_H-M   'P 1'
#
loop_
_entity.id
_entity.type
_entity.pdbx_description
1 polymer ?
#
loop_
_entity_poly.entity_id
_entity_poly.type
_entity_poly.pdbx_seq_one_letter_code
_entity_poly.pdbx_strand_id
1 'polypeptide(L)'
;MNDKTFATVEILITSDVLSRYKISRSTLYFWSTPSRMPAYFSQPFPKPRINGSPKRWRLSDLLEWEEKVGIKPDYDQSASQDGSAIPQANVADHQCSHEGYTVP
;
A
#
# COMPACT_ATOMS: atom_id res chain seq x y z
N MET A 1 39.45 -16.91 -12.72
CA MET A 1 38.30 -16.88 -11.79
C MET A 1 37.11 -16.42 -12.60
N ASN A 2 36.01 -17.18 -12.63
CA ASN A 2 34.79 -16.82 -13.35
C ASN A 2 33.76 -16.43 -12.29
N ASP A 3 33.84 -15.21 -11.80
CA ASP A 3 32.78 -14.52 -11.07
C ASP A 3 31.61 -14.30 -12.04
N LYS A 4 30.87 -15.39 -12.28
CA LYS A 4 29.54 -15.35 -12.84
C LYS A 4 28.70 -14.60 -11.82
N THR A 5 28.64 -13.28 -11.94
CA THR A 5 27.66 -12.42 -11.27
C THR A 5 26.31 -12.96 -11.69
N PHE A 6 25.79 -13.93 -10.95
CA PHE A 6 24.37 -14.23 -10.95
C PHE A 6 23.76 -12.90 -10.55
N ALA A 7 23.33 -12.10 -11.54
CA ALA A 7 22.54 -10.92 -11.31
C ALA A 7 21.43 -11.38 -10.37
N THR A 8 21.59 -11.06 -9.09
CA THR A 8 20.72 -11.51 -8.03
C THR A 8 19.38 -10.91 -8.39
N VAL A 9 18.52 -11.73 -8.99
CA VAL A 9 17.16 -11.32 -9.31
C VAL A 9 16.54 -11.01 -7.97
N GLU A 10 16.52 -9.74 -7.60
CA GLU A 10 15.95 -9.31 -6.33
C GLU A 10 14.46 -9.61 -6.38
N ILE A 11 14.03 -10.53 -5.51
CA ILE A 11 12.65 -10.95 -5.40
C ILE A 11 12.08 -10.30 -4.15
N LEU A 12 11.05 -9.49 -4.35
CA LEU A 12 10.29 -8.84 -3.29
C LEU A 12 9.05 -9.68 -3.00
N ILE A 13 8.79 -9.93 -1.72
CA ILE A 13 7.53 -10.52 -1.27
C ILE A 13 6.53 -9.42 -0.91
N THR A 14 5.31 -9.81 -0.57
CA THR A 14 4.23 -8.84 -0.30
C THR A 14 4.63 -7.84 0.79
N SER A 15 5.29 -8.24 1.88
CA SER A 15 5.71 -7.31 2.95
C SER A 15 6.67 -6.24 2.45
N ASP A 16 7.62 -6.59 1.59
CA ASP A 16 8.62 -5.66 1.07
C ASP A 16 7.96 -4.63 0.15
N VAL A 17 7.04 -5.08 -0.71
CA VAL A 17 6.26 -4.20 -1.58
C VAL A 17 5.44 -3.20 -0.75
N LEU A 18 4.76 -3.67 0.29
CA LEU A 18 3.98 -2.78 1.16
C LEU A 18 4.86 -1.75 1.88
N SER A 19 6.05 -2.17 2.34
CA SER A 19 6.99 -1.30 3.03
C SER A 19 7.61 -0.26 2.09
N ARG A 20 7.98 -0.67 0.87
CA ARG A 20 8.59 0.19 -0.16
C ARG A 20 7.70 1.37 -0.55
N TYR A 21 6.41 1.12 -0.75
CA TYR A 21 5.47 2.17 -1.13
C TYR A 21 4.75 2.80 0.07
N LYS A 22 5.03 2.34 1.29
CA LYS A 22 4.32 2.75 2.52
C LYS A 22 2.80 2.65 2.38
N ILE A 23 2.33 1.55 1.81
CA ILE A 23 0.91 1.30 1.53
C ILE A 23 0.36 0.09 2.28
N SER A 24 -0.96 0.05 2.41
CA SER A 24 -1.67 -1.12 2.93
C SER A 24 -1.85 -2.20 1.85
N ARG A 25 -2.14 -3.43 2.28
CA ARG A 25 -2.49 -4.54 1.38
C ARG A 25 -3.74 -4.25 0.54
N SER A 26 -4.71 -3.52 1.08
CA SER A 26 -5.90 -3.09 0.35
C SER A 26 -5.53 -2.11 -0.77
N THR A 27 -4.66 -1.14 -0.49
CA THR A 27 -4.15 -0.19 -1.50
C THR A 27 -3.42 -0.93 -2.63
N LEU A 28 -2.58 -1.90 -2.31
CA LEU A 28 -1.92 -2.75 -3.32
C LEU A 28 -2.94 -3.50 -4.21
N TYR A 29 -4.02 -4.00 -3.63
CA TYR A 29 -5.10 -4.63 -4.39
C TYR A 29 -5.82 -3.64 -5.31
N PHE A 30 -6.10 -2.42 -4.84
CA PHE A 30 -6.67 -1.36 -5.67
C PHE A 30 -5.76 -1.00 -6.85
N TRP A 31 -4.46 -0.83 -6.61
CA TRP A 31 -3.49 -0.53 -7.66
C TRP A 31 -3.35 -1.67 -8.68
N SER A 32 -3.49 -2.94 -8.23
CA SER A 32 -3.42 -4.11 -9.12
C SER A 32 -4.69 -4.32 -9.97
N THR A 33 -5.78 -3.61 -9.66
CA THR A 33 -7.08 -3.80 -10.31
C THR A 33 -7.32 -2.67 -11.32
N PRO A 34 -7.34 -2.95 -12.64
CA PRO A 34 -7.45 -1.91 -13.68
C PRO A 34 -8.62 -0.94 -13.46
N SER A 35 -9.79 -1.45 -13.06
CA SER A 35 -11.00 -0.64 -12.85
C SER A 35 -10.97 0.22 -11.58
N ARG A 36 -10.04 -0.02 -10.66
CA ARG A 36 -9.96 0.68 -9.37
C ARG A 36 -8.61 1.38 -9.15
N MET A 37 -7.73 1.25 -10.13
CA MET A 37 -6.45 1.91 -10.11
C MET A 37 -6.67 3.43 -10.20
N PRO A 38 -5.88 4.24 -9.47
CA PRO A 38 -5.96 5.68 -9.62
C PRO A 38 -5.73 6.14 -11.07
N ALA A 39 -6.51 7.12 -11.53
CA ALA A 39 -6.49 7.60 -12.92
C ALA A 39 -5.14 8.23 -13.35
N TYR A 40 -4.32 8.63 -12.38
CA TYR A 40 -2.98 9.17 -12.63
C TYR A 40 -1.93 8.09 -12.90
N PHE A 41 -2.27 6.81 -12.78
CA PHE A 41 -1.39 5.72 -13.21
C PHE A 41 -1.70 5.33 -14.66
N SER A 42 -0.65 5.25 -15.47
CA SER A 42 -0.73 4.79 -16.85
C SER A 42 -1.11 3.30 -16.97
N GLN A 43 -0.82 2.49 -15.94
CA GLN A 43 -1.06 1.05 -15.96
C GLN A 43 -1.14 0.42 -14.55
N PRO A 44 -1.91 -0.68 -14.39
CA PRO A 44 -2.06 -1.36 -13.10
C PRO A 44 -0.74 -1.87 -12.54
N PHE A 45 -0.70 -1.99 -11.22
CA PHE A 45 0.43 -2.58 -10.51
C PHE A 45 0.70 -4.00 -11.06
N PRO A 46 1.97 -4.34 -11.32
CA PRO A 46 2.31 -5.59 -11.98
C PRO A 46 1.86 -6.80 -11.15
N LYS A 47 1.39 -7.84 -11.83
CA LYS A 47 1.03 -9.11 -11.20
C LYS A 47 2.31 -9.85 -10.77
N PRO A 48 2.28 -10.61 -9.66
CA PRO A 48 3.41 -11.44 -9.26
C PRO A 48 3.70 -12.46 -10.37
N ARG A 49 4.93 -12.45 -10.90
CA ARG A 49 5.34 -13.33 -12.01
C ARG A 49 5.75 -14.73 -11.55
N ILE A 50 6.04 -14.89 -10.27
CA ILE A 50 6.51 -16.16 -9.71
C ILE A 50 5.35 -16.80 -8.97
N ASN A 51 4.89 -17.95 -9.49
CA ASN A 51 3.86 -18.75 -8.85
C ASN A 51 4.35 -19.21 -7.48
N GLY A 52 3.62 -18.86 -6.43
CA GLY A 52 3.96 -19.19 -5.04
C GLY A 52 3.11 -18.42 -4.04
N SER A 53 2.99 -18.99 -2.83
CA SER A 53 2.48 -18.31 -1.65
C SER A 53 3.65 -18.11 -0.67
N PRO A 54 4.06 -16.88 -0.33
CA PRO A 54 3.46 -15.59 -0.70
C PRO A 54 3.77 -15.16 -2.15
N LYS A 55 2.97 -14.22 -2.65
CA LYS A 55 3.16 -13.56 -3.96
C LYS A 55 4.55 -12.93 -4.03
N ARG A 56 5.22 -13.11 -5.17
CA ARG A 56 6.61 -12.70 -5.42
C ARG A 56 6.73 -11.83 -6.68
N TRP A 57 7.41 -10.71 -6.57
CA TRP A 57 7.70 -9.75 -7.64
C TRP A 57 9.19 -9.67 -7.89
N ARG A 58 9.62 -9.48 -9.14
CA ARG A 58 11.01 -9.10 -9.40
C ARG A 58 11.12 -7.60 -9.25
N LEU A 59 12.21 -7.15 -8.62
CA LEU A 59 12.52 -5.73 -8.51
C LEU A 59 12.51 -5.03 -9.87
N SER A 60 13.05 -5.68 -10.92
CA SER A 60 13.06 -5.14 -12.27
C SER A 60 11.67 -4.82 -12.83
N ASP A 61 10.67 -5.66 -12.55
CA ASP A 61 9.29 -5.42 -13.01
C ASP A 61 8.67 -4.21 -12.28
N LEU A 62 9.04 -4.00 -11.00
CA LEU A 62 8.58 -2.85 -10.23
C LEU A 62 9.23 -1.56 -10.69
N LEU A 63 10.53 -1.58 -10.97
CA LEU A 63 11.26 -0.42 -11.50
C LEU A 63 10.72 0.00 -12.87
N GLU A 64 10.45 -0.97 -13.76
CA GLU A 64 9.84 -0.68 -15.07
C GLU A 64 8.44 -0.08 -14.91
N TRP A 65 7.64 -0.61 -13.97
CA TRP A 65 6.33 -0.05 -13.66
C TRP A 65 6.44 1.39 -13.12
N GLU A 66 7.33 1.63 -12.15
CA GLU A 66 7.62 2.93 -11.54
C GLU A 66 7.98 3.98 -12.59
N GLU A 67 8.83 3.64 -13.56
CA GLU A 67 9.18 4.51 -14.69
C GLU A 67 7.95 4.88 -15.54
N LYS A 68 7.08 3.90 -15.82
CA LYS A 68 5.88 4.10 -16.66
C LYS A 68 4.78 4.91 -15.97
N VAL A 69 4.64 4.78 -14.65
CA VAL A 69 3.62 5.50 -13.86
C VAL A 69 4.16 6.77 -13.19
N GLY A 70 5.47 7.03 -13.29
CA GLY A 70 6.10 8.20 -12.69
C GLY A 70 6.17 8.18 -11.16
N ILE A 71 6.11 7.01 -10.53
CA ILE A 71 6.26 6.87 -9.08
C ILE A 71 7.73 6.72 -8.73
N LYS A 72 8.22 7.50 -7.79
CA LYS A 72 9.49 7.25 -7.11
C LYS A 72 9.21 6.72 -5.71
N PRO A 73 9.54 5.46 -5.38
CA PRO A 73 9.47 4.99 -4.01
C PRO A 73 10.44 5.80 -3.16
N ASP A 74 9.93 6.36 -2.08
CA ASP A 74 10.72 7.09 -1.10
C ASP A 74 11.59 6.10 -0.31
N TYR A 75 12.75 5.76 -0.86
CA TYR A 75 13.76 4.92 -0.19
C TYR A 75 14.52 5.67 0.91
N ASP A 76 14.31 6.99 1.04
CA ASP A 76 15.19 7.87 1.82
C ASP A 76 14.56 8.57 3.04
N GLN A 77 13.30 8.33 3.41
CA GLN A 77 12.91 8.61 4.81
C GLN A 77 13.45 7.52 5.71
N SER A 78 14.74 7.68 6.04
CA SER A 78 15.26 7.35 7.37
C SER A 78 14.20 7.67 8.40
N ALA A 79 13.97 6.75 9.32
CA ALA A 79 13.02 6.87 10.41
C ALA A 79 13.33 8.12 11.26
N SER A 80 12.77 9.27 10.87
CA SER A 80 12.60 10.41 11.76
C SER A 80 11.38 10.10 12.61
N GLN A 81 11.67 9.68 13.83
CA GLN A 81 10.67 9.48 14.89
C GLN A 81 9.84 10.75 15.13
N ASP A 82 8.62 10.48 15.61
CA ASP A 82 7.88 11.27 16.59
C ASP A 82 6.95 12.39 16.10
N GLY A 83 5.70 12.33 16.59
CA GLY A 83 4.62 13.23 16.22
C GLY A 83 3.23 12.61 16.45
N SER A 84 2.99 12.15 17.67
CA SER A 84 1.71 11.70 18.24
C SER A 84 0.46 12.36 17.65
N ALA A 85 -0.42 11.59 16.99
CA ALA A 85 -1.81 11.96 16.79
C ALA A 85 -2.66 11.19 17.80
N ILE A 86 -2.84 11.82 18.97
CA ILE A 86 -3.71 11.38 20.06
C ILE A 86 -5.12 11.09 19.50
N PRO A 87 -5.76 9.94 19.79
CA PRO A 87 -7.19 9.80 19.58
C PRO A 87 -7.90 10.68 20.62
N GLN A 88 -8.42 11.84 20.19
CA GLN A 88 -9.22 12.71 21.05
C GLN A 88 -10.59 12.08 21.26
N ALA A 89 -10.68 11.21 22.27
CA ALA A 89 -11.93 10.82 22.91
C ALA A 89 -12.14 11.73 24.14
N ASN A 90 -13.13 12.62 24.09
CA ASN A 90 -13.96 13.06 25.22
C ASN A 90 -15.10 13.94 24.67
N VAL A 91 -16.33 13.40 24.58
CA VAL A 91 -17.42 13.48 25.58
C VAL A 91 -18.14 14.84 25.57
N ALA A 92 -19.32 14.85 24.94
CA ALA A 92 -20.51 15.67 25.19
C ALA A 92 -21.47 15.37 24.02
N ASP A 93 -22.75 15.02 24.12
CA ASP A 93 -23.71 14.96 25.21
C ASP A 93 -24.81 14.01 24.72
N HIS A 94 -25.39 13.20 25.60
CA HIS A 94 -26.54 12.36 25.25
C HIS A 94 -27.77 13.26 25.10
N GLN A 95 -28.34 13.37 23.89
CA GLN A 95 -29.76 13.71 23.77
C GLN A 95 -30.51 12.59 23.06
N CYS A 96 -30.88 11.61 23.88
CA CYS A 96 -32.04 10.77 23.63
C CYS A 96 -33.29 11.62 23.95
N SER A 97 -33.99 12.08 22.92
CA SER A 97 -35.35 12.59 23.08
C SER A 97 -36.28 11.68 22.28
N HIS A 98 -36.76 10.64 22.96
CA HIS A 98 -37.88 9.83 22.53
C HIS A 98 -39.14 10.68 22.68
N GLU A 99 -39.65 11.21 21.55
CA GLU A 99 -40.90 11.95 21.55
C GLU A 99 -42.04 11.05 22.05
N GLY A 100 -42.72 11.55 23.10
CA GLY A 100 -43.73 10.82 23.84
C GLY A 100 -45.01 10.64 23.04
N TYR A 101 -45.41 9.39 22.85
CA TYR A 101 -46.82 9.04 22.73
C TYR A 101 -47.49 9.33 24.09
N THR A 102 -48.39 10.30 24.12
CA THR A 102 -49.37 10.45 25.19
C THR A 102 -50.75 10.12 24.62
N VAL A 103 -51.31 9.01 25.12
CA VAL A 103 -52.73 8.63 25.14
C VAL A 103 -53.02 8.58 26.65
N PRO A 104 -54.06 9.26 27.18
CA PRO A 104 -55.47 9.03 26.84
C PRO A 104 -56.31 10.28 26.57
#